data_AF-A0A3D0S167-F1
#
_entry.id   AF-A0A3D0S167-F1
#
_cell.length_a   1.000
_cell.length_b   1.000
_cell.length_c   1.000
_cell.angle_alpha   90.00
_cell.angle_beta   90.00
_cell.angle_gamma   90.00
#
_symmetry.space_group_name_H-M   'P 1'
#
loop_
_entity.id
_entity.type
_entity.pdbx_description
1 polymer ?
#
loop_
_entity_poly.entity_id
_entity_poly.type
_entity_poly.pdbx_seq_one_letter_code
_entity_poly.pdbx_strand_id
1 'polypeptide(L)'
;MSKPPTAFADVEEFDAAQTLAAAEQAVRDRRALEAHEVALGLRWADLHGALPHEPEGTVPGGVKLVQLGGEGTPKMQDLAISELAIARSQHTHATRAFLADVLDLRHRLPELYDALRDGEADLWVARKVASMTRKLCPGAAGLVDRAVTPAVAQGPGRVLSIAEAKVIEAD
;
A
#
# COMPACT_ATOMS: atom_id res chain seq x y z
N MET A 1 24.91 -7.33 8.13
CA MET A 1 24.39 -8.30 9.12
C MET A 1 23.01 -7.81 9.54
N SER A 2 21.95 -8.57 9.28
CA SER A 2 20.61 -8.19 9.74
C SER A 2 20.59 -8.27 11.26
N LYS A 3 20.11 -7.23 11.93
CA LYS A 3 19.90 -7.26 13.39
C LYS A 3 18.91 -8.42 13.68
N PRO A 4 19.14 -9.24 14.72
CA PRO A 4 18.15 -10.25 15.10
C PRO A 4 16.80 -9.56 15.34
N PRO A 5 15.67 -10.23 15.03
CA PRO A 5 14.35 -9.69 15.37
C PRO A 5 14.31 -9.40 16.86
N THR A 6 13.68 -8.28 17.22
CA THR A 6 13.45 -7.92 18.63
C THR A 6 12.73 -9.08 19.30
N ALA A 7 13.32 -9.64 20.37
CA ALA A 7 12.66 -10.68 21.15
C ALA A 7 11.42 -10.09 21.83
N PHE A 8 10.28 -10.75 21.68
CA PHE A 8 9.05 -10.42 22.41
C PHE A 8 9.12 -11.06 23.81
N ALA A 9 8.47 -10.43 24.79
CA ALA A 9 8.30 -11.04 26.11
C ALA A 9 7.32 -12.21 26.02
N ASP A 10 7.48 -13.21 26.90
CA ASP A 10 6.59 -14.37 26.98
C ASP A 10 5.21 -13.92 27.47
N VAL A 11 4.18 -14.17 26.66
CA VAL A 11 2.81 -13.68 26.90
C VAL A 11 2.15 -14.37 28.09
N GLU A 12 2.65 -15.54 28.45
CA GLU A 12 2.22 -16.38 29.58
C GLU A 12 2.43 -15.70 30.94
N GLU A 13 3.30 -14.69 31.00
CA GLU A 13 3.58 -13.92 32.22
C GLU A 13 2.66 -12.70 32.40
N PHE A 14 1.83 -12.38 31.41
CA PHE A 14 0.99 -11.18 31.43
C PHE A 14 -0.30 -11.41 32.23
N ASP A 15 -0.66 -10.43 33.07
CA ASP A 15 -2.03 -10.29 33.56
C ASP A 15 -2.97 -9.74 32.47
N ALA A 16 -4.25 -9.57 32.81
CA ALA A 16 -5.25 -9.09 31.86
C ALA A 16 -4.96 -7.67 31.32
N ALA A 17 -4.48 -6.75 32.16
CA ALA A 17 -4.20 -5.38 31.74
C ALA A 17 -2.93 -5.33 30.87
N GLN A 18 -1.89 -6.07 31.25
CA GLN A 18 -0.67 -6.23 30.48
C GLN A 18 -0.94 -6.84 29.11
N THR A 19 -1.82 -7.85 29.04
CA THR A 19 -2.24 -8.47 27.78
C THR A 19 -2.90 -7.46 26.83
N LEU A 20 -3.84 -6.64 27.33
CA LEU A 20 -4.49 -5.62 26.51
C LEU A 20 -3.51 -4.53 26.06
N ALA A 21 -2.65 -4.04 26.96
CA ALA A 21 -1.64 -3.04 26.61
C ALA A 21 -0.65 -3.56 25.55
N ALA A 22 -0.23 -4.83 25.66
CA ALA A 22 0.62 -5.48 24.68
C ALA A 22 -0.08 -5.64 23.32
N ALA A 23 -1.37 -5.98 23.30
CA ALA A 23 -2.15 -6.08 22.07
C ALA A 23 -2.28 -4.71 21.37
N GLU A 24 -2.53 -3.63 22.11
CA GLU A 24 -2.55 -2.27 21.57
C GLU A 24 -1.19 -1.86 21.00
N GLN A 25 -0.10 -2.20 21.69
CA GLN A 25 1.24 -1.91 21.21
C GLN A 25 1.56 -2.69 19.92
N ALA A 26 1.18 -3.96 19.85
CA ALA A 26 1.36 -4.77 18.65
C ALA A 26 0.62 -4.19 17.43
N VAL A 27 -0.56 -3.58 17.63
CA VAL A 27 -1.26 -2.86 16.55
C VAL A 27 -0.46 -1.64 16.08
N ARG A 28 0.02 -0.81 17.01
CA ARG A 28 0.83 0.38 16.69
C ARG A 28 2.11 -0.01 15.94
N ASP A 29 2.83 -1.00 16.44
CA ASP A 29 4.08 -1.49 15.85
C ASP A 29 3.85 -2.07 14.46
N ARG A 30 2.80 -2.89 14.29
CA ARG A 30 2.43 -3.43 12.98
C ARG A 30 2.13 -2.32 11.98
N ARG A 31 1.32 -1.32 12.34
CA ARG A 31 0.97 -0.21 11.43
C ARG A 31 2.19 0.62 11.06
N ALA A 32 3.08 0.90 12.01
CA ALA A 32 4.33 1.61 11.74
C ALA A 32 5.23 0.83 10.75
N LEU A 33 5.34 -0.49 10.93
CA LEU A 33 6.09 -1.34 10.02
C LEU A 33 5.44 -1.42 8.63
N GLU A 34 4.11 -1.59 8.57
CA GLU A 34 3.34 -1.60 7.32
C GLU A 34 3.52 -0.28 6.54
N ALA A 35 3.47 0.88 7.22
CA ALA A 35 3.74 2.18 6.61
C ALA A 35 5.16 2.27 6.05
N HIS A 36 6.15 1.73 6.76
CA HIS A 36 7.53 1.65 6.28
C HIS A 36 7.67 0.74 5.06
N GLU A 37 7.02 -0.43 5.04
CA GLU A 37 7.00 -1.32 3.87
C GLU A 37 6.41 -0.61 2.63
N VAL A 38 5.36 0.17 2.81
CA VAL A 38 4.76 0.99 1.75
C VAL A 38 5.77 2.02 1.24
N ALA A 39 6.45 2.74 2.13
CA ALA A 39 7.47 3.71 1.74
C ALA A 39 8.62 3.06 0.94
N LEU A 40 9.06 1.86 1.31
CA LEU A 40 10.07 1.10 0.57
C LEU A 40 9.58 0.70 -0.83
N GLY A 41 8.34 0.21 -0.95
CA GLY A 41 7.74 -0.12 -2.23
C GLY A 41 7.61 1.08 -3.17
N LEU A 42 7.17 2.22 -2.63
CA LEU A 42 7.07 3.48 -3.36
C LEU A 42 8.44 4.00 -3.80
N ARG A 43 9.44 3.93 -2.93
CA ARG A 43 10.82 4.30 -3.26
C ARG A 43 11.37 3.43 -4.38
N TRP A 44 11.09 2.12 -4.36
CA TRP A 44 11.47 1.22 -5.44
C TRP A 44 10.81 1.61 -6.76
N ALA A 45 9.51 1.92 -6.75
CA ALA A 45 8.83 2.41 -7.95
C ALA A 45 9.47 3.72 -8.49
N ASP A 46 9.85 4.65 -7.61
CA ASP A 46 10.50 5.92 -8.01
C ASP A 46 11.86 5.69 -8.67
N LEU A 47 12.68 4.79 -8.11
CA LEU A 47 14.00 4.44 -8.65
C LEU A 47 13.91 3.79 -10.04
N HIS A 48 12.76 3.17 -10.35
CA HIS A 48 12.52 2.45 -11.59
C HIS A 48 11.44 3.13 -12.47
N GLY A 49 11.22 4.44 -12.30
CA GLY A 49 10.19 5.20 -13.03
C GLY A 49 10.53 5.55 -14.49
N ALA A 50 11.79 5.39 -14.90
CA ALA A 50 12.27 5.67 -16.25
C ALA A 50 13.11 4.52 -16.80
N LEU A 51 13.27 4.42 -18.13
CA LEU A 51 14.21 3.48 -18.73
C LEU A 51 15.65 4.04 -18.62
N PRO A 52 16.67 3.19 -18.37
CA PRO A 52 18.07 3.65 -18.29
C PRO A 52 18.61 4.26 -19.59
N HIS A 53 18.03 3.87 -20.72
CA HIS A 53 18.32 4.37 -22.07
C HIS A 53 17.04 4.33 -22.90
N GLU A 54 16.87 5.25 -23.85
CA GLU A 54 15.85 5.08 -24.88
C GLU A 54 16.25 3.91 -25.77
N PRO A 55 15.48 2.81 -25.80
CA PRO A 55 15.87 1.67 -26.61
C PRO A 55 15.74 2.04 -28.09
N GLU A 56 16.76 1.75 -28.89
CA GLU A 56 16.75 1.94 -30.36
C GLU A 56 15.62 1.13 -31.05
N GLY A 57 15.05 0.16 -30.34
CA GLY A 57 13.84 -0.57 -30.71
C GLY A 57 13.39 -1.54 -29.61
N THR A 58 12.17 -2.03 -29.71
CA THR A 58 11.65 -3.05 -28.78
C THR A 58 12.34 -4.39 -29.03
N VAL A 59 13.07 -4.90 -28.05
CA VAL A 59 13.67 -6.24 -28.07
C VAL A 59 12.79 -7.25 -27.30
N PRO A 60 12.60 -8.48 -27.82
CA PRO A 60 11.93 -9.55 -27.08
C PRO A 60 12.57 -9.77 -25.70
N GLY A 61 11.78 -9.67 -24.64
CA GLY A 61 12.26 -9.82 -23.25
C GLY A 61 12.93 -8.57 -22.66
N GLY A 62 12.97 -7.45 -23.39
CA GLY A 62 13.50 -6.19 -22.87
C GLY A 62 12.63 -5.55 -21.80
N VAL A 63 13.25 -4.70 -20.97
CA VAL A 63 12.57 -3.91 -19.94
C VAL A 63 11.57 -2.96 -20.58
N LYS A 64 10.37 -2.87 -20.01
CA LYS A 64 9.33 -1.92 -20.43
C LYS A 64 8.73 -1.20 -19.25
N LEU A 65 8.23 0.01 -19.49
CA LEU A 65 7.45 0.75 -18.51
C LEU A 65 6.00 0.26 -18.49
N VAL A 66 5.54 -0.15 -17.32
CA VAL A 66 4.16 -0.60 -17.08
C VAL A 66 3.51 0.29 -16.03
N GLN A 67 2.25 0.66 -16.28
CA GLN A 67 1.42 1.29 -15.26
C GLN A 67 0.81 0.17 -14.41
N LEU A 68 1.01 0.26 -13.09
CA LEU A 68 0.52 -0.75 -12.15
C LEU A 68 -0.78 -0.31 -11.49
N GLY A 69 -0.79 0.91 -10.96
CA GLY A 69 -1.99 1.54 -10.42
C GLY A 69 -2.98 1.93 -11.51
N GLY A 70 -4.09 2.53 -11.10
CA GLY A 70 -5.07 3.09 -12.02
C GLY A 70 -4.55 4.36 -12.72
N GLU A 71 -5.44 4.99 -13.48
CA GLU A 71 -5.15 6.21 -14.23
C GLU A 71 -4.58 7.30 -13.31
N GLY A 72 -3.54 8.01 -13.78
CA GLY A 72 -2.85 9.06 -13.03
C GLY A 72 -1.65 8.57 -12.21
N THR A 73 -1.44 7.26 -12.08
CA THR A 73 -0.22 6.72 -11.44
C THR A 73 0.96 6.69 -12.42
N PRO A 74 2.20 6.92 -11.94
CA PRO A 74 3.39 6.79 -12.78
C PRO A 74 3.63 5.33 -13.19
N LYS A 75 4.31 5.15 -14.32
CA LYS A 75 4.79 3.84 -14.76
C LYS A 75 6.08 3.48 -14.03
N MET A 76 6.40 2.18 -14.01
CA MET A 76 7.71 1.67 -13.58
C MET A 76 8.18 0.53 -14.48
N GLN A 77 9.47 0.22 -14.42
CA GLN A 77 10.05 -0.93 -15.11
C GLN A 77 9.37 -2.24 -14.66
N ASP A 78 8.96 -3.08 -15.60
CA ASP A 78 8.26 -4.33 -15.32
C ASP A 78 9.15 -5.39 -14.67
N LEU A 79 10.41 -5.52 -15.10
CA LEU A 79 11.35 -6.50 -14.54
C LEU A 79 11.77 -6.18 -13.10
N ALA A 80 11.74 -4.91 -12.70
CA ALA A 80 12.04 -4.47 -11.34
C ALA A 80 11.05 -5.03 -10.29
N ILE A 81 9.86 -5.47 -10.72
CA ILE A 81 8.85 -6.07 -9.82
C ILE A 81 9.37 -7.38 -9.22
N SER A 82 10.09 -8.17 -10.01
CA SER A 82 10.63 -9.47 -9.58
C SER A 82 11.72 -9.33 -8.53
N GLU A 83 12.58 -8.32 -8.64
CA GLU A 83 13.64 -8.03 -7.66
C GLU A 83 13.03 -7.66 -6.30
N LEU A 84 12.02 -6.78 -6.29
CA LEU A 84 11.31 -6.46 -5.05
C LEU A 84 10.57 -7.68 -4.49
N ALA A 85 10.02 -8.54 -5.35
CA ALA A 85 9.32 -9.74 -4.90
C ALA A 85 10.25 -10.70 -4.17
N ILE A 86 11.47 -10.90 -4.68
CA ILE A 86 12.52 -11.68 -4.01
C ILE A 86 12.87 -11.05 -2.65
N ALA A 87 13.12 -9.74 -2.61
CA ALA A 87 13.46 -9.04 -1.37
C ALA A 87 12.36 -9.14 -0.30
N ARG A 88 11.09 -9.12 -0.72
CA ARG A 88 9.92 -9.26 0.16
C ARG A 88 9.56 -10.72 0.47
N SER A 89 10.28 -11.69 -0.07
CA SER A 89 9.95 -13.13 0.03
C SER A 89 8.50 -13.44 -0.40
N GLN A 90 8.05 -12.82 -1.49
CA GLN A 90 6.69 -12.92 -2.02
C GLN A 90 6.66 -13.33 -3.49
N HIS A 91 5.52 -13.86 -3.93
CA HIS A 91 5.30 -14.13 -5.35
C HIS A 91 5.22 -12.82 -6.15
N THR A 92 5.73 -12.80 -7.39
CA THR A 92 5.75 -11.60 -8.25
C THR A 92 4.35 -10.99 -8.44
N HIS A 93 3.30 -11.82 -8.57
CA HIS A 93 1.91 -11.36 -8.64
C HIS A 93 1.45 -10.62 -7.37
N ALA A 94 1.84 -11.09 -6.18
CA ALA A 94 1.48 -10.43 -4.93
C ALA A 94 2.20 -9.07 -4.79
N THR A 95 3.48 -9.02 -5.16
CA THR A 95 4.27 -7.78 -5.20
C THR A 95 3.74 -6.79 -6.21
N ARG A 96 3.33 -7.27 -7.39
CA ARG A 96 2.66 -6.45 -8.41
C ARG A 96 1.38 -5.81 -7.86
N ALA A 97 0.51 -6.59 -7.23
CA ALA A 97 -0.72 -6.08 -6.63
C ALA A 97 -0.44 -5.07 -5.53
N PHE A 98 0.52 -5.36 -4.65
CA PHE A 98 0.96 -4.43 -3.61
C PHE A 98 1.45 -3.09 -4.20
N LEU A 99 2.35 -3.13 -5.18
CA LEU A 99 2.86 -1.93 -5.85
C LEU A 99 1.74 -1.13 -6.51
N ALA A 100 0.80 -1.82 -7.14
CA ALA A 100 -0.38 -1.22 -7.74
C ALA A 100 -1.25 -0.49 -6.71
N ASP A 101 -1.48 -1.11 -5.54
CA ASP A 101 -2.26 -0.50 -4.45
C ASP A 101 -1.55 0.71 -3.84
N VAL A 102 -0.25 0.62 -3.55
CA VAL A 102 0.47 1.74 -2.90
C VAL A 102 0.67 2.91 -3.85
N LEU A 103 0.83 2.67 -5.15
CA LEU A 103 0.87 3.74 -6.15
C LEU A 103 -0.46 4.47 -6.24
N ASP A 104 -1.59 3.77 -6.19
CA ASP A 104 -2.91 4.40 -6.09
C ASP A 104 -3.04 5.22 -4.79
N LEU A 105 -2.60 4.67 -3.65
CA LEU A 105 -2.63 5.39 -2.38
C LEU A 105 -1.87 6.72 -2.48
N ARG A 106 -0.59 6.70 -2.89
CA ARG A 106 0.22 7.92 -2.94
C ARG A 106 -0.31 8.96 -3.93
N HIS A 107 -0.81 8.52 -5.09
CA HIS A 107 -1.07 9.42 -6.22
C HIS A 107 -2.55 9.75 -6.45
N ARG A 108 -3.47 8.96 -5.90
CA ARG A 108 -4.92 9.09 -6.15
C ARG A 108 -5.74 9.15 -4.88
N LEU A 109 -5.22 8.62 -3.76
CA LEU A 109 -5.86 8.64 -2.45
C LEU A 109 -4.93 9.27 -1.38
N PRO A 110 -4.43 10.51 -1.60
CA PRO A 110 -3.39 11.10 -0.75
C PRO A 110 -3.82 11.28 0.72
N GLU A 111 -5.09 11.56 1.01
CA GLU A 111 -5.56 11.73 2.39
C GLU A 111 -5.53 10.40 3.16
N LEU A 112 -5.99 9.32 2.52
CA LEU A 112 -5.92 7.97 3.10
C LEU A 112 -4.47 7.48 3.20
N TYR A 113 -3.60 7.88 2.26
CA TYR A 113 -2.17 7.59 2.33
C TYR A 113 -1.49 8.28 3.52
N ASP A 114 -1.82 9.53 3.80
CA ASP A 114 -1.32 10.24 4.98
C ASP A 114 -1.80 9.58 6.27
N ALA A 115 -3.09 9.21 6.37
CA ALA A 115 -3.60 8.46 7.52
C ALA A 115 -2.89 7.11 7.74
N LEU A 116 -2.54 6.39 6.66
CA LEU A 116 -1.74 5.17 6.74
C LEU A 116 -0.32 5.46 7.23
N ARG A 117 0.32 6.51 6.70
CA ARG A 117 1.69 6.91 7.06
C ARG A 117 1.79 7.31 8.53
N ASP A 118 0.74 7.92 9.07
CA ASP A 118 0.64 8.34 10.46
C ASP A 118 0.23 7.20 11.40
N GLY A 119 -0.03 5.99 10.89
CA GLY A 119 -0.39 4.82 11.69
C GLY A 119 -1.87 4.77 12.12
N GLU A 120 -2.72 5.61 11.52
CA GLU A 120 -4.15 5.70 11.82
C GLU A 120 -4.97 4.66 11.05
N ALA A 121 -4.55 4.32 9.84
CA ALA A 121 -5.21 3.32 8.98
C ALA A 121 -4.44 2.00 8.92
N ASP A 122 -5.16 0.87 8.91
CA ASP A 122 -4.55 -0.44 8.61
C ASP A 122 -4.27 -0.58 7.10
N LEU A 123 -3.10 -1.12 6.75
CA LEU A 123 -2.69 -1.26 5.34
C LEU A 123 -3.67 -2.07 4.51
N TRP A 124 -4.23 -3.15 5.06
CA TRP A 124 -5.17 -3.99 4.32
C TRP A 124 -6.46 -3.24 3.94
N VAL A 125 -6.91 -2.30 4.78
CA VAL A 125 -8.08 -1.45 4.49
C VAL A 125 -7.74 -0.45 3.39
N ALA A 126 -6.62 0.26 3.55
CA ALA A 126 -6.15 1.23 2.57
C ALA A 126 -5.97 0.59 1.18
N ARG A 127 -5.36 -0.59 1.12
CA ARG A 127 -5.20 -1.36 -0.11
C ARG A 127 -6.53 -1.82 -0.72
N LYS A 128 -7.52 -2.18 0.11
CA LYS A 128 -8.85 -2.54 -0.37
C LYS A 128 -9.54 -1.33 -1.04
N VAL A 129 -9.48 -0.15 -0.43
CA VAL A 129 -10.00 1.09 -1.03
C VAL A 129 -9.28 1.42 -2.34
N ALA A 130 -7.94 1.33 -2.37
CA ALA A 130 -7.15 1.49 -3.60
C ALA A 130 -7.60 0.52 -4.71
N SER A 131 -7.80 -0.76 -4.37
CA SER A 131 -8.28 -1.75 -5.34
C SER A 131 -9.68 -1.44 -5.86
N MET A 132 -10.59 -0.95 -5.03
CA MET A 132 -11.97 -0.64 -5.44
C MET A 132 -12.03 0.58 -6.34
N THR A 133 -11.19 1.57 -6.08
CA THR A 133 -11.13 2.83 -6.86
C THR A 133 -10.30 2.71 -8.13
N ARG A 134 -9.63 1.57 -8.37
CA ARG A 134 -8.63 1.39 -9.44
C ARG A 134 -9.13 1.75 -10.83
N LYS A 135 -10.40 1.46 -11.12
CA LYS A 135 -11.03 1.69 -12.44
C LYS A 135 -11.62 3.09 -12.61
N LEU A 136 -11.77 3.85 -11.51
CA LEU A 136 -12.31 5.19 -11.55
C LEU A 136 -11.33 6.17 -12.20
N CYS A 137 -11.83 7.27 -12.77
CA CYS A 137 -10.95 8.36 -13.18
C CYS A 137 -10.29 9.04 -11.94
N PRO A 138 -9.20 9.80 -12.08
CA PRO A 138 -8.50 10.43 -10.96
C PRO A 138 -9.41 11.30 -10.07
N GLY A 139 -10.33 12.07 -10.68
CA GLY A 139 -11.25 12.94 -9.94
C GLY A 139 -12.24 12.16 -9.07
N ALA A 140 -12.77 11.05 -9.60
CA ALA A 140 -13.68 10.17 -8.87
C ALA A 140 -12.96 9.44 -7.72
N ALA A 141 -11.73 8.95 -7.94
CA ALA A 141 -10.94 8.37 -6.86
C ALA A 141 -10.68 9.37 -5.72
N GLY A 142 -10.37 10.63 -6.05
CA GLY A 142 -10.20 11.69 -5.05
C GLY A 142 -11.49 12.03 -4.28
N LEU A 143 -12.68 11.81 -4.85
CA LEU A 143 -13.95 11.92 -4.11
C LEU A 143 -14.10 10.79 -3.09
N VAL A 144 -13.70 9.56 -3.46
CA VAL A 144 -13.70 8.42 -2.53
C VAL A 144 -12.71 8.67 -1.39
N ASP A 145 -11.50 9.14 -1.69
CA ASP A 145 -10.46 9.47 -0.71
C ASP A 145 -10.97 10.41 0.41
N ARG A 146 -11.53 11.54 0.00
CA ARG A 146 -12.13 12.53 0.93
C ARG A 146 -13.27 11.98 1.76
N ALA A 147 -14.04 11.04 1.21
CA ALA A 147 -15.18 10.46 1.90
C ALA A 147 -14.77 9.42 2.94
N VAL A 148 -13.74 8.61 2.66
CA VAL A 148 -13.32 7.50 3.53
C VAL A 148 -12.40 7.95 4.65
N THR A 149 -11.57 8.98 4.44
CA THR A 149 -10.55 9.41 5.41
C THR A 149 -11.14 9.79 6.77
N PRO A 150 -12.24 10.57 6.87
CA PRO A 150 -12.89 10.86 8.16
C PRO A 150 -13.44 9.63 8.90
N ALA A 151 -13.62 8.51 8.19
CA ALA A 151 -14.10 7.25 8.77
C ALA A 151 -13.00 6.34 9.31
N VAL A 152 -11.71 6.68 9.12
CA VAL A 152 -10.59 5.89 9.64
C VAL A 152 -10.72 5.69 11.15
N ALA A 153 -11.03 6.75 11.90
CA ALA A 153 -11.26 6.69 13.35
C ALA A 153 -12.50 5.87 13.77
N GLN A 154 -13.43 5.61 12.85
CA GLN A 154 -14.63 4.80 13.09
C GLN A 154 -14.38 3.30 12.85
N GLY A 155 -13.22 2.95 12.30
CA GLY A 155 -12.75 1.59 12.10
C GLY A 155 -12.96 1.01 10.70
N PRO A 156 -12.34 -0.15 10.42
CA PRO A 156 -12.24 -0.73 9.08
C PRO A 156 -13.56 -0.92 8.35
N GLY A 157 -14.59 -1.45 9.03
CA GLY A 157 -15.88 -1.73 8.40
C GLY A 157 -16.59 -0.45 7.92
N ARG A 158 -16.41 0.66 8.63
CA ARG A 158 -16.99 1.94 8.24
C ARG A 158 -16.30 2.54 7.02
N VAL A 159 -14.97 2.46 6.98
CA VAL A 159 -14.17 2.88 5.82
C VAL A 159 -14.61 2.13 4.56
N LEU A 160 -14.70 0.81 4.64
CA LEU A 160 -15.04 -0.03 3.49
C LEU A 160 -16.48 0.19 3.01
N SER A 161 -17.45 0.30 3.93
CA SER A 161 -18.84 0.58 3.55
C SER A 161 -19.02 1.94 2.86
N ILE A 162 -18.28 2.98 3.29
CA ILE A 162 -18.28 4.26 2.58
C ILE A 162 -17.61 4.14 1.22
N ALA A 163 -16.48 3.44 1.13
CA ALA A 163 -15.79 3.22 -0.13
C ALA A 163 -16.69 2.51 -1.15
N GLU A 164 -17.42 1.47 -0.74
CA GLU A 164 -18.33 0.72 -1.60
C GLU A 164 -19.45 1.62 -2.14
N ALA A 165 -20.09 2.39 -1.26
CA ALA A 165 -21.13 3.34 -1.66
C ALA A 165 -20.60 4.39 -2.65
N LYS A 166 -19.44 4.98 -2.37
CA LYS A 166 -18.87 6.05 -3.20
C LYS A 166 -18.34 5.57 -4.54
N VAL A 167 -17.88 4.33 -4.63
CA VAL A 167 -17.50 3.71 -5.91
C VAL A 167 -18.75 3.49 -6.77
N ILE A 168 -19.84 2.97 -6.21
CA ILE A 168 -21.12 2.79 -6.93
C ILE A 168 -21.70 4.13 -7.42
N GLU A 169 -21.57 5.20 -6.64
CA GLU A 169 -22.01 6.54 -7.05
C GLU A 169 -21.18 7.14 -8.20
N ALA A 170 -19.96 6.65 -8.41
CA ALA A 170 -18.98 7.21 -9.34
C ALA A 170 -18.75 6.35 -10.61
N ASP A 171 -19.26 5.12 -10.63
CA ASP A 171 -19.32 4.21 -11.79
C ASP A 171 -20.49 4.57 -12.72
#